data_AF-A0A1I5L8Z3-F1
#
_entry.id   AF-A0A1I5L8Z3-F1
#
_cell.length_a   1.000
_cell.length_b   1.000
_cell.length_c   1.000
_cell.angle_alpha   90.00
_cell.angle_beta   90.00
_cell.angle_gamma   90.00
#
_symmetry.space_group_name_H-M   'P 1'
#
loop_
_entity.id
_entity.type
_entity.pdbx_description
1 polymer ?
#
loop_
_entity_poly.entity_id
_entity_poly.type
_entity_poly.pdbx_seq_one_letter_code
_entity_poly.pdbx_strand_id
1 'polypeptide(L)' 'MSGTGPLGLDPVLLQVLACPDTHHSPLTVDEAAGELVCPTCDRGFPVRDGIPVLLLDEARTRSA' A
#
# COMPACT_ATOMS: atom_id res chain seq x y z
N MET A 1 -16.26 -15.23 7.80
CA MET A 1 -14.87 -15.20 7.33
C MET A 1 -14.52 -13.74 7.02
N SER A 2 -14.43 -12.88 8.05
CA SER A 2 -13.92 -11.52 7.85
C SER A 2 -12.44 -11.55 8.19
N GLY A 3 -11.64 -11.98 7.22
CA GLY A 3 -10.18 -11.88 7.24
C GLY A 3 -9.76 -10.45 6.98
N THR A 4 -10.13 -9.54 7.88
CA THR A 4 -9.78 -8.14 7.75
C THR A 4 -8.42 -7.95 8.42
N GLY A 5 -7.36 -8.03 7.62
CA GLY A 5 -6.01 -7.69 8.05
C GLY A 5 -5.83 -6.17 8.15
N PRO A 6 -4.58 -5.69 8.25
CA PRO A 6 -4.30 -4.29 8.52
C PRO A 6 -4.90 -3.39 7.42
N LEU A 7 -5.44 -2.23 7.82
CA LEU A 7 -6.18 -1.29 6.96
C LEU A 7 -7.44 -1.81 6.28
N GLY A 8 -7.96 -2.97 6.69
CA GLY A 8 -9.11 -3.56 6.02
C GLY A 8 -8.75 -4.63 4.99
N LEU A 9 -7.46 -4.88 4.76
CA LEU A 9 -6.95 -5.66 3.64
C LEU A 9 -6.63 -7.10 4.05
N ASP A 10 -6.91 -8.06 3.17
CA ASP A 10 -6.58 -9.46 3.43
C ASP A 10 -5.04 -9.67 3.44
N PRO A 11 -4.47 -10.37 4.42
CA PRO A 11 -3.04 -10.61 4.51
C PRO A 11 -2.45 -11.42 3.34
N VAL A 12 -3.27 -12.22 2.65
CA VAL A 12 -2.86 -12.92 1.42
C VAL A 12 -2.80 -11.94 0.25
N LEU A 13 -3.75 -11.00 0.17
CA LEU A 13 -3.72 -9.94 -0.84
C LEU A 13 -2.45 -9.09 -0.70
N LEU A 14 -2.11 -8.68 0.52
CA LEU A 14 -0.90 -7.90 0.81
C LEU A 14 0.39 -8.58 0.33
N GLN A 15 0.45 -9.92 0.37
CA GLN A 15 1.61 -10.67 -0.13
C GLN A 15 1.74 -10.69 -1.65
N VAL A 16 0.64 -10.49 -2.37
CA VAL A 16 0.61 -10.48 -3.85
C VAL A 16 0.74 -9.05 -4.40
N LEU A 17 0.34 -8.04 -3.62
CA LEU A 17 0.42 -6.64 -4.05
C LEU A 17 1.88 -6.19 -4.23
N ALA A 18 2.18 -5.76 -5.45
CA ALA A 18 3.43 -5.14 -5.83
C ALA A 18 3.21 -3.65 -6.13
N CYS A 19 4.26 -2.84 -5.93
CA CYS A 19 4.25 -1.43 -6.34
C CYS A 19 3.90 -1.30 -7.83
N PRO A 20 3.01 -0.37 -8.24
CA PRO A 20 2.68 -0.13 -9.64
C PRO A 20 3.79 0.57 -10.45
N ASP A 21 4.87 0.98 -9.79
CA ASP A 21 6.05 1.57 -10.43
C ASP A 21 6.96 0.47 -11.01
N THR A 22 7.97 0.84 -11.81
CA THR A 22 8.85 -0.07 -12.56
C THR A 22 9.55 -1.13 -11.72
N HIS A 23 9.69 -0.88 -10.41
CA HIS A 23 10.41 -1.75 -9.49
C HIS A 23 9.59 -2.92 -8.97
N HIS A 24 8.25 -2.88 -9.09
CA HIS A 24 7.32 -3.91 -8.61
C HIS A 24 7.68 -4.49 -7.21
N SER A 25 8.20 -3.64 -6.33
CA SER A 25 8.67 -4.08 -5.01
C SER A 25 7.51 -4.36 -4.06
N PRO A 26 7.70 -5.23 -3.05
CA PRO A 26 6.67 -5.50 -2.04
C PRO A 26 6.26 -4.21 -1.31
N LEU A 27 4.95 -4.06 -1.07
CA LEU A 27 4.40 -2.94 -0.32
C LEU A 27 4.33 -3.30 1.17
N THR A 28 4.70 -2.35 2.02
CA THR A 28 4.59 -2.46 3.49
C THR A 28 3.39 -1.68 3.97
N VAL A 29 2.67 -2.17 4.97
CA VAL A 29 1.51 -1.45 5.52
C VAL A 29 1.98 -0.45 6.57
N ASP A 30 1.57 0.81 6.42
CA ASP A 30 1.69 1.84 7.44
C ASP A 30 0.30 2.09 8.05
N GLU A 31 0.04 1.41 9.17
CA GLU A 31 -1.24 1.53 9.88
C GLU A 31 -1.45 2.91 10.52
N ALA A 32 -0.36 3.61 10.86
CA ALA A 32 -0.44 4.93 11.47
C ALA A 32 -0.89 5.98 10.45
N ALA A 33 -0.38 5.88 9.21
CA ALA A 33 -0.73 6.78 8.12
C ALA A 33 -1.95 6.31 7.28
N GLY A 34 -2.35 5.05 7.39
CA GLY A 34 -3.48 4.53 6.61
C GLY A 34 -3.12 4.21 5.15
N GLU A 35 -1.88 3.84 4.87
CA GLU A 35 -1.36 3.71 3.50
C GLU A 35 -0.42 2.51 3.31
N LEU A 36 -0.20 2.11 2.06
CA LEU A 36 0.77 1.13 1.64
C LEU A 36 2.04 1.84 1.16
N VAL A 37 3.18 1.53 1.75
CA VAL A 37 4.45 2.19 1.47
C VAL A 37 5.36 1.30 0.64
N CYS A 38 5.92 1.87 -0.43
CA CYS A 38 6.98 1.23 -1.19
C CYS A 38 8.37 1.72 -0.70
N PRO A 39 9.22 0.83 -0.15
CA PRO A 39 10.54 1.21 0.35
C PRO A 39 11.55 1.53 -0.76
N THR A 40 11.28 1.13 -2.00
CA THR A 40 12.17 1.36 -3.15
C THR A 40 11.87 2.69 -3.86
N CYS A 41 10.59 3.08 -3.88
CA CYS A 41 10.13 4.27 -4.60
C CYS A 41 9.86 5.46 -3.69
N ASP A 42 9.97 5.28 -2.36
CA ASP A 42 9.63 6.27 -1.32
C ASP A 42 8.24 6.90 -1.54
N ARG A 43 7.26 6.03 -1.84
CA ARG A 43 5.87 6.41 -2.12
C ARG A 43 4.91 5.71 -1.18
N GLY A 44 3.95 6.47 -0.67
CA GLY A 44 2.79 5.99 0.09
C GLY A 44 1.53 5.98 -0.79
N PHE A 45 0.81 4.86 -0.80
CA PHE A 45 -0.43 4.64 -1.53
C PHE A 45 -1.59 4.56 -0.54
N PRO A 46 -2.49 5.57 -0.48
CA PRO A 46 -3.53 5.62 0.55
C PRO A 46 -4.54 4.49 0.39
N VAL A 47 -5.07 4.00 1.51
CA VAL A 47 -6.20 3.06 1.53
C VAL A 47 -7.48 3.82 1.86
N ARG A 48 -8.47 3.78 0.96
CA ARG A 48 -9.77 4.44 1.13
C ARG A 48 -10.87 3.39 1.14
N ASP A 49 -11.69 3.35 2.20
CA ASP A 49 -12.78 2.39 2.35
C ASP A 49 -12.35 0.91 2.20
N GLY A 50 -11.12 0.59 2.64
CA GLY A 50 -10.54 -0.75 2.48
C GLY A 50 -10.07 -1.07 1.05
N ILE A 51 -10.03 -0.08 0.16
CA ILE A 51 -9.53 -0.20 -1.21
C ILE A 51 -8.18 0.52 -1.30
N PRO A 52 -7.08 -0.18 -1.63
CA PRO A 52 -5.78 0.44 -1.81
C PRO A 52 -5.71 1.19 -3.14
N VAL A 53 -5.38 2.48 -3.10
CA VAL A 53 -5.27 3.33 -4.29
C VAL A 53 -3.85 3.25 -4.85
N LEU A 54 -3.61 2.27 -5.72
CA LEU A 54 -2.31 2.04 -6.39
C LEU A 54 -2.14 2.90 -7.66
N LEU A 55 -2.43 4.20 -7.56
CA LEU A 55 -2.24 5.15 -8.66
C LEU A 55 -1.02 6.03 -8.38
N LEU A 56 -0.10 6.13 -9.35
CA LEU A 56 1.11 6.93 -9.20
C LEU A 56 0.82 8.42 -8.99
N ASP A 57 -0.27 8.92 -9.56
CA ASP A 57 -0.72 10.32 -9.41
C ASP A 57 -1.31 10.63 -8.03
N GLU A 58 -1.86 9.61 -7.35
CA GLU A 58 -2.39 9.74 -5.99
C GLU A 58 -1.36 9.34 -4.92
N ALA A 59 -0.24 8.75 -5.35
CA ALA A 59 0.84 8.34 -4.46
C ALA A 59 1.47 9.57 -3.80
N ARG A 60 1.55 9.54 -2.48
CA ARG A 60 2.25 10.55 -1.70
C ARG A 60 3.75 10.27 -1.72
N THR A 61 4.55 11.24 -2.12
CA THR A 61 6.00 11.16 -1.95
C THR A 61 6.34 11.26 -0.47
N ARG A 62 6.91 10.19 0.10
CA ARG A 62 7.52 10.19 1.44
C ARG A 62 8.95 10.65 1.27
N SER A 63 9.14 11.94 0.99
CA SER A 63 10.45 12.54 1.19
C SER A 63 10.77 12.48 2.68
N ALA A 64 11.88 11.83 3.02
CA ALA A 64 12.44 11.81 4.37
C ALA A 64 12.62 13.24 4.94
#